data_AF-A0A0K0DRU2-F1
#
_entry.id   AF-A0A0K0DRU2-F1
#
_cell.length_a   1.000
_cell.length_b   1.000
_cell.length_c   1.000
_cell.angle_alpha   90.00
_cell.angle_beta   90.00
_cell.angle_gamma   90.00
#
_symmetry.space_group_name_H-M   'P 1'
#
loop_
_entity.id
_entity.type
_entity.pdbx_description
1 polymer ?
#
loop_
_entity_poly.entity_id
_entity_poly.type
_entity_poly.pdbx_seq_one_letter_code
_entity_poly.pdbx_strand_id
1 'polypeptide(L)'
;MFPENIIQATFQQVQTYYVPIKPKLQRHNGTSNTSEVIIHKPQLTYTNEMNVLGLIVFCSGFGVILSILGDQARLMINFFIVLDAIIMKWISALMCYPIGILSLVCKNIVDIDNLTETAQALAMYVVTVICGLMIHSLLTLPLLYFIVTRKSPFAYMTGMLQALATAFGTASR
;
A
#
# COMPACT_ATOMS: atom_id res chain seq x y z
N MET A 1 -4.00 11.73 -4.76
CA MET A 1 -5.13 10.79 -4.97
C MET A 1 -5.71 10.90 -6.37
N PHE A 2 -5.94 12.11 -6.90
CA PHE A 2 -6.34 12.26 -8.31
C PHE A 2 -5.12 12.64 -9.15
N PRO A 3 -4.59 11.76 -10.01
CA PRO A 3 -3.48 12.12 -10.88
C PRO A 3 -3.97 13.07 -11.98
N GLU A 4 -3.13 14.04 -12.36
CA GLU A 4 -3.41 14.95 -13.48
C GLU A 4 -3.40 14.20 -14.82
N ASN A 5 -2.59 13.14 -14.93
CA ASN A 5 -2.50 12.28 -16.11
C ASN A 5 -2.28 10.82 -15.67
N ILE A 6 -3.09 9.91 -16.20
CA ILE A 6 -3.05 8.47 -15.86
C ILE A 6 -1.79 7.80 -16.41
N ILE A 7 -1.36 8.15 -17.63
CA ILE A 7 -0.13 7.61 -18.24
C ILE A 7 1.08 8.09 -17.46
N GLN A 8 1.08 9.34 -16.99
CA GLN A 8 2.15 9.83 -16.13
C GLN A 8 2.15 9.12 -14.77
N ALA A 9 0.97 8.86 -14.21
CA ALA A 9 0.82 8.18 -12.92
C ALA A 9 1.38 6.75 -12.88
N THR A 10 1.55 6.08 -14.03
CA THR A 10 2.16 4.74 -14.08
C THR A 10 3.68 4.76 -13.83
N PHE A 11 4.33 5.91 -13.98
CA PHE A 11 5.79 6.04 -13.82
C PHE A 11 6.21 7.15 -12.86
N GLN A 12 5.33 8.09 -12.54
CA GLN A 12 5.66 9.28 -11.76
C GLN A 12 4.60 9.61 -10.71
N GLN A 13 5.07 10.18 -9.59
CA GLN A 13 4.24 10.68 -8.50
C GLN A 13 4.61 12.11 -8.16
N VAL A 14 3.63 12.85 -7.63
CA VAL A 14 3.80 14.25 -7.23
C VAL A 14 4.21 14.29 -5.77
N GLN A 15 5.32 14.97 -5.47
CA GLN A 15 5.79 15.25 -4.13
C GLN A 15 5.94 16.76 -3.95
N THR A 16 5.62 17.26 -2.76
CA THR A 16 5.81 18.68 -2.42
C THR A 16 7.14 18.85 -1.72
N TYR A 17 8.02 19.65 -2.30
CA TYR A 17 9.31 20.02 -1.72
C TYR A 17 9.31 21.51 -1.35
N TYR A 18 9.92 21.85 -0.20
CA TYR A 18 10.04 23.23 0.25
C TYR A 18 11.38 23.82 -0.19
N VAL A 19 11.34 24.70 -1.20
CA VAL A 19 12.56 25.33 -1.74
C VAL A 19 12.80 26.67 -1.04
N PRO A 20 14.02 26.93 -0.53
CA PRO A 20 14.36 28.23 0.05
C PRO A 20 14.48 29.29 -1.05
N ILE A 21 13.66 30.33 -0.97
CA ILE A 21 13.73 31.48 -1.87
C ILE A 21 14.31 32.65 -1.09
N LYS A 22 15.41 33.21 -1.61
CA LYS A 22 15.96 34.47 -1.10
C LYS A 22 15.07 35.62 -1.61
N PRO A 23 14.41 36.39 -0.73
CA PRO A 23 13.64 37.54 -1.18
C PRO A 23 14.57 38.57 -1.81
N LYS A 24 14.20 39.09 -2.99
CA LYS A 24 14.88 40.25 -3.59
C LYS A 24 14.56 41.47 -2.74
N LEU A 25 15.49 41.86 -1.88
CA LEU A 25 15.39 43.07 -1.06
C LEU A 25 15.58 44.29 -1.95
N GLN A 26 14.53 45.10 -2.14
CA GLN A 26 14.64 46.39 -2.80
C GLN A 26 15.23 47.37 -1.78
N ARG A 27 16.50 47.77 -1.96
CA ARG A 27 17.18 48.74 -1.08
C ARG A 27 16.41 50.06 -1.10
N HIS A 28 15.68 50.34 -0.02
CA HIS A 28 15.33 51.70 0.35
C HIS A 28 16.44 52.23 1.28
N ASN A 29 16.89 53.47 1.04
CA ASN A 29 18.10 54.05 1.60
C ASN A 29 18.23 53.89 3.13
N GLY A 30 19.38 53.36 3.56
CA GLY A 30 19.97 53.68 4.87
C GLY A 30 19.44 52.93 6.09
N THR A 31 19.70 51.63 6.21
CA THR A 31 19.91 50.96 7.53
C THR A 31 20.55 49.58 7.29
N SER A 32 21.63 49.29 8.01
CA SER A 32 22.53 48.15 7.78
C SER A 32 22.28 47.02 8.78
N ASN A 33 21.06 46.49 8.85
CA ASN A 33 20.77 45.24 9.55
C ASN A 33 19.70 44.48 8.77
N THR A 34 20.11 43.80 7.70
CA THR A 34 19.22 42.98 6.87
C THR A 34 19.38 41.53 7.28
N SER A 35 18.52 41.05 8.18
CA SER A 35 18.37 39.62 8.41
C SER A 35 17.82 38.99 7.12
N GLU A 36 18.64 38.19 6.42
CA GLU A 36 18.19 37.42 5.25
C GLU A 36 17.12 36.40 5.71
N VAL A 37 15.86 36.78 5.66
CA VAL A 37 14.75 35.86 5.94
C VAL A 37 14.62 34.92 4.74
N ILE A 38 15.10 33.67 4.90
CA ILE A 38 14.92 32.60 3.92
C ILE A 38 13.46 32.15 3.98
N ILE A 39 12.70 32.38 2.91
CA ILE A 39 11.30 31.97 2.82
C ILE A 39 11.23 30.64 2.09
N HIS A 40 10.76 29.59 2.76
CA HIS A 40 10.46 28.32 2.10
C HIS A 40 9.12 28.42 1.39
N LYS A 41 9.09 28.17 0.07
CA LYS A 41 7.82 28.01 -0.67
C LYS A 41 7.61 26.55 -1.06
N PRO A 42 6.38 26.01 -0.93
CA PRO A 42 6.08 24.69 -1.45
C PRO A 42 6.15 24.72 -2.98
N GLN A 43 6.88 23.76 -3.55
CA GLN A 43 6.98 23.54 -4.98
C GLN A 43 6.64 22.07 -5.27
N LEU A 44 5.85 21.84 -6.31
CA LEU A 44 5.51 20.51 -6.78
C LEU A 44 6.64 19.98 -7.67
N THR A 45 7.14 18.80 -7.34
CA THR A 45 8.15 18.09 -8.12
C THR A 45 7.62 16.69 -8.44
N TYR A 46 7.86 16.23 -9.67
CA TYR A 46 7.54 14.87 -10.08
C TYR A 46 8.74 13.95 -9.80
N THR A 47 8.51 12.90 -9.02
CA THR A 47 9.50 11.87 -8.71
C THR A 47 9.19 10.63 -9.55
N ASN A 48 10.23 9.93 -10.02
CA ASN A 48 10.11 8.71 -10.84
C ASN A 48 9.70 7.49 -10.00
N GLU A 49 8.52 7.54 -9.42
CA GLU A 49 7.88 6.45 -8.69
C GLU A 49 6.43 6.35 -9.13
N MET A 50 5.88 5.14 -9.17
CA MET A 50 4.50 4.94 -9.58
C MET A 50 3.51 5.46 -8.54
N ASN A 51 2.54 6.26 -8.97
CA ASN A 51 1.45 6.74 -8.11
C ASN A 51 0.35 5.67 -7.97
N VAL A 52 0.63 4.63 -7.17
CA VAL A 52 -0.26 3.48 -6.97
C VAL A 52 -1.63 3.91 -6.40
N LEU A 53 -1.62 4.82 -5.43
CA LEU A 53 -2.86 5.30 -4.80
C LEU A 53 -3.77 5.99 -5.82
N GLY A 54 -3.21 6.78 -6.74
CA GLY A 54 -3.97 7.45 -7.78
C GLY A 54 -4.55 6.48 -8.82
N LEU A 55 -3.77 5.46 -9.20
CA LEU A 55 -4.23 4.41 -10.11
C LEU A 55 -5.37 3.59 -9.49
N ILE A 56 -5.29 3.22 -8.21
CA ILE A 56 -6.36 2.48 -7.52
C ILE A 56 -7.66 3.30 -7.53
N VAL A 57 -7.61 4.56 -7.12
CA VAL A 57 -8.81 5.43 -7.07
C VAL A 57 -9.42 5.60 -8.45
N PHE A 58 -8.60 5.83 -9.47
CA PHE A 58 -9.07 5.95 -10.86
C PHE A 58 -9.72 4.64 -11.35
N CYS A 59 -9.04 3.50 -11.21
CA CYS A 59 -9.54 2.19 -11.66
C CYS A 59 -10.82 1.77 -10.90
N SER A 60 -10.91 2.04 -9.59
CA SER A 60 -12.12 1.79 -8.82
C SER A 60 -13.29 2.64 -9.30
N GLY A 61 -13.08 3.94 -9.53
CA GLY A 61 -14.13 4.81 -10.08
C GLY A 61 -14.56 4.36 -11.47
N PHE A 62 -13.60 4.05 -12.34
CA PHE A 62 -13.86 3.54 -13.69
C PHE A 62 -14.65 2.21 -13.66
N GLY A 63 -14.30 1.28 -12.77
CA GLY A 63 -15.03 0.03 -12.58
C GLY A 63 -16.47 0.23 -12.11
N VAL A 64 -16.72 1.19 -11.22
CA VAL A 64 -18.08 1.56 -10.79
C VAL A 64 -18.90 2.10 -11.96
N ILE A 65 -18.32 2.98 -12.80
CA ILE A 65 -19.02 3.51 -13.98
C ILE A 65 -19.34 2.40 -14.98
N LEU A 66 -18.40 1.49 -15.27
CA LEU A 66 -18.67 0.32 -16.13
C LEU A 66 -19.82 -0.53 -15.58
N SER A 67 -19.89 -0.71 -14.26
CA SER A 67 -20.98 -1.46 -13.62
C SER A 67 -22.34 -0.76 -13.79
N ILE A 68 -22.38 0.57 -13.87
CA ILE A 68 -23.61 1.35 -14.07
C ILE A 68 -24.07 1.30 -15.54
N LEU A 69 -23.13 1.28 -16.49
CA LEU A 69 -23.43 1.22 -17.94
C LEU A 69 -24.03 -0.14 -18.38
N GLY A 70 -23.95 -1.17 -17.53
CA GLY A 70 -24.61 -2.46 -17.75
C GLY A 70 -24.16 -3.12 -19.07
N ASP A 71 -25.12 -3.46 -19.92
CA ASP A 71 -24.87 -4.23 -21.14
C ASP A 71 -23.98 -3.52 -22.15
N GLN A 72 -23.97 -2.18 -22.20
CA GLN A 72 -23.10 -1.42 -23.10
C GLN A 72 -21.62 -1.57 -22.72
N ALA A 73 -21.32 -1.79 -21.45
CA ALA A 73 -19.97 -1.98 -20.92
C ALA A 73 -19.51 -3.45 -20.95
N ARG A 74 -20.37 -4.41 -21.33
CA ARG A 74 -20.08 -5.86 -21.26
C ARG A 74 -18.81 -6.25 -22.02
N LEU A 75 -18.59 -5.66 -23.20
CA LEU A 75 -17.37 -5.91 -23.98
C LEU A 75 -16.11 -5.48 -23.21
N MET A 76 -16.15 -4.29 -22.59
CA MET A 76 -15.04 -3.73 -21.82
C MET A 76 -14.77 -4.55 -20.55
N ILE A 77 -15.82 -4.95 -19.83
CA ILE A 77 -15.70 -5.80 -18.64
C ILE A 77 -15.05 -7.14 -19.01
N ASN A 78 -15.52 -7.77 -20.08
CA ASN A 78 -14.95 -9.04 -20.55
C ASN A 78 -13.48 -8.89 -20.95
N PHE A 79 -13.10 -7.76 -21.56
CA PHE A 79 -11.69 -7.47 -21.86
C PHE A 79 -10.84 -7.46 -20.59
N PHE A 80 -11.27 -6.75 -19.52
CA PHE A 80 -10.52 -6.70 -18.26
C PHE A 80 -10.46 -8.05 -17.54
N ILE A 81 -11.51 -8.87 -17.61
CA ILE A 81 -11.51 -10.22 -17.04
C ILE A 81 -10.47 -11.10 -17.74
N VAL A 82 -10.41 -11.05 -19.07
CA VAL A 82 -9.42 -11.81 -19.84
C VAL A 82 -8.01 -11.29 -19.57
N LEU A 83 -7.84 -9.97 -19.46
CA LEU A 83 -6.56 -9.36 -19.12
C LEU A 83 -6.06 -9.81 -17.75
N ASP A 84 -6.91 -9.79 -16.72
CA ASP A 84 -6.58 -10.29 -15.37
C ASP A 84 -6.18 -11.77 -15.41
N ALA A 85 -6.95 -12.61 -16.13
CA ALA A 85 -6.62 -14.02 -16.28
C ALA A 85 -5.24 -14.24 -16.94
N ILE A 86 -4.89 -13.43 -17.96
CA ILE A 86 -3.57 -13.45 -18.58
C ILE A 86 -2.49 -13.05 -17.57
N ILE A 87 -2.68 -11.96 -16.83
CA ILE A 87 -1.73 -11.48 -15.81
C ILE A 87 -1.51 -12.55 -14.73
N MET A 88 -2.57 -13.19 -14.24
CA MET A 88 -2.47 -14.25 -13.24
C MET A 88 -1.70 -15.47 -13.77
N LYS A 89 -1.87 -15.86 -15.04
CA LYS A 89 -1.07 -16.93 -15.66
C LYS A 89 0.40 -16.55 -15.76
N TRP A 90 0.71 -15.29 -16.10
CA TRP A 90 2.08 -14.78 -16.10
C TRP A 90 2.71 -14.78 -14.71
N ILE A 91 1.99 -14.34 -13.68
CA ILE A 91 2.47 -14.34 -12.29
C ILE A 91 2.76 -15.78 -11.83
N SER A 92 1.86 -16.73 -12.11
CA SER A 92 2.07 -18.14 -11.77
C SER A 92 3.29 -18.73 -12.47
N ALA A 93 3.54 -18.36 -13.73
CA ALA A 93 4.75 -18.76 -14.44
C ALA A 93 6.00 -18.18 -13.76
N LEU A 94 5.97 -16.90 -13.36
CA LEU A 94 7.08 -16.25 -12.64
C LEU A 94 7.35 -16.90 -11.27
N MET A 95 6.31 -17.28 -10.54
CA MET A 95 6.44 -17.93 -9.23
C MET A 95 7.15 -19.29 -9.31
N CYS A 96 7.05 -19.99 -10.44
CA CYS A 96 7.78 -21.23 -10.71
C CYS A 96 9.29 -21.04 -10.94
N TYR A 97 9.82 -19.81 -10.87
CA TYR A 97 11.27 -19.53 -10.93
C TYR A 97 11.85 -19.25 -9.52
N PRO A 98 12.07 -20.29 -8.68
CA PRO A 98 12.54 -20.12 -7.30
C PRO A 98 13.96 -19.53 -7.21
N ILE A 99 14.75 -19.66 -8.28
CA ILE A 99 16.13 -19.16 -8.37
C ILE A 99 16.18 -17.63 -8.21
N GLY A 100 15.20 -16.91 -8.76
CA GLY A 100 15.14 -15.45 -8.66
C GLY A 100 14.93 -14.99 -7.22
N ILE A 101 13.98 -15.62 -6.52
CA ILE A 101 13.67 -15.32 -5.12
C ILE A 101 14.87 -15.70 -4.23
N LEU A 102 15.47 -16.87 -4.45
CA LEU A 102 16.62 -17.33 -3.68
C LEU A 102 17.83 -16.38 -3.81
N SER A 103 18.15 -15.96 -5.04
CA SER A 103 19.25 -15.01 -5.29
C SER A 103 19.01 -13.66 -4.60
N LEU A 104 17.77 -13.17 -4.63
CA LEU A 104 17.39 -11.91 -3.98
C LEU A 104 17.51 -12.01 -2.45
N VAL A 105 17.09 -13.13 -1.85
CA VAL A 105 17.24 -13.37 -0.41
C VAL A 105 18.72 -13.46 -0.03
N CYS A 106 19.53 -14.22 -0.76
CA CYS A 106 20.97 -14.33 -0.52
C CYS A 106 21.66 -12.97 -0.59
N LYS A 107 21.31 -12.12 -1.57
CA LYS A 107 21.86 -10.75 -1.68
C LYS A 107 21.54 -9.94 -0.42
N ASN A 108 20.28 -9.92 0.02
CA ASN A 108 19.89 -9.17 1.21
C ASN A 108 20.59 -9.67 2.47
N ILE A 109 20.87 -10.98 2.58
CA ILE A 109 21.61 -11.54 3.72
C ILE A 109 23.09 -11.11 3.71
N VAL A 110 23.71 -11.03 2.53
CA VAL A 110 25.11 -10.59 2.38
C VAL A 110 25.28 -9.10 2.64
N ASP A 111 24.28 -8.28 2.27
CA ASP A 111 24.30 -6.82 2.48
C ASP A 111 24.12 -6.42 3.97
N ILE A 112 23.84 -7.37 4.87
CA ILE A 112 23.65 -7.13 6.30
C ILE A 112 24.99 -7.29 7.05
N ASP A 113 25.44 -6.21 7.68
CA ASP A 113 26.66 -6.21 8.52
C ASP A 113 26.49 -7.07 9.80
N ASN A 114 25.32 -7.02 10.45
CA ASN A 114 25.01 -7.72 11.70
C ASN A 114 23.82 -8.70 11.54
N LEU A 115 24.12 -9.95 11.20
CA LEU A 115 23.10 -11.01 11.02
C LEU A 115 22.31 -11.32 12.30
N THR A 116 22.93 -11.20 13.46
CA THR A 116 22.30 -11.49 14.76
C THR A 116 21.23 -10.46 15.12
N GLU A 117 21.53 -9.17 14.98
CA GLU A 117 20.60 -8.08 15.28
C GLU A 117 19.41 -8.08 14.32
N THR A 118 19.66 -8.30 13.03
CA THR A 118 18.61 -8.38 12.01
C THR A 118 17.72 -9.62 12.17
N ALA A 119 18.30 -10.78 12.47
CA ALA A 119 17.51 -11.98 12.77
C ALA A 119 16.65 -11.80 14.02
N GLN A 120 17.18 -11.16 15.06
CA GLN A 120 16.41 -10.82 16.27
C GLN A 120 15.27 -9.84 15.95
N ALA A 121 15.54 -8.80 15.16
CA ALA A 121 14.51 -7.84 14.74
C ALA A 121 13.39 -8.53 13.93
N LEU A 122 13.74 -9.46 13.03
CA LEU A 122 12.77 -10.24 12.26
C LEU A 122 11.95 -11.18 13.16
N ALA A 123 12.57 -11.84 14.12
CA ALA A 123 11.87 -12.68 15.09
C ALA A 123 10.89 -11.85 15.93
N MET A 124 11.31 -10.68 16.41
CA MET A 124 10.44 -9.74 17.13
C MET A 124 9.29 -9.25 16.24
N TYR A 125 9.55 -8.97 14.96
CA TYR A 125 8.50 -8.64 13.98
C TYR A 125 7.45 -9.76 13.91
N VAL A 126 7.85 -11.02 13.74
CA VAL A 126 6.91 -12.16 13.69
C VAL A 126 6.06 -12.24 14.96
N VAL A 127 6.69 -12.12 16.14
CA VAL A 127 5.97 -12.12 17.43
C VAL A 127 4.95 -10.98 17.49
N THR A 128 5.35 -9.76 17.12
CA THR A 128 4.43 -8.61 17.15
C THR A 128 3.26 -8.76 16.19
N VAL A 129 3.47 -9.33 15.00
CA VAL A 129 2.41 -9.61 14.02
C VAL A 129 1.45 -10.67 14.57
N ILE A 130 1.95 -11.77 15.13
CA ILE A 130 1.11 -12.81 15.73
C ILE A 130 0.29 -12.24 16.88
N CYS A 131 0.92 -11.49 17.79
CA CYS A 131 0.22 -10.84 18.90
C CYS A 131 -0.85 -9.85 18.39
N GLY A 132 -0.54 -9.05 17.37
CA GLY A 132 -1.49 -8.12 16.75
C GLY A 132 -2.69 -8.84 16.13
N LEU A 133 -2.47 -9.94 15.41
CA LEU A 133 -3.52 -10.78 14.85
C LEU A 133 -4.38 -11.44 15.93
N MET A 134 -3.77 -11.93 17.02
CA MET A 134 -4.49 -12.50 18.16
C MET A 134 -5.39 -11.46 18.83
N ILE A 135 -4.88 -10.26 19.09
CA ILE A 135 -5.67 -9.16 19.68
C ILE A 135 -6.81 -8.78 18.74
N HIS A 136 -6.53 -8.63 17.44
CA HIS A 136 -7.56 -8.26 16.47
C HIS A 136 -8.66 -9.33 16.35
N SER A 137 -8.27 -10.60 16.30
CA SER A 137 -9.18 -11.74 16.13
C SER A 137 -9.97 -12.09 17.41
N LEU A 138 -9.36 -11.99 18.59
CA LEU A 138 -9.99 -12.40 19.85
C LEU A 138 -10.63 -11.25 20.62
N LEU A 139 -10.22 -10.00 20.37
CA LEU A 139 -10.76 -8.84 21.07
C LEU A 139 -11.51 -7.88 20.13
N THR A 140 -10.85 -7.33 19.11
CA THR A 140 -11.45 -6.28 18.27
C THR A 140 -12.67 -6.76 17.49
N LEU A 141 -12.57 -7.88 16.79
CA LEU A 141 -13.66 -8.46 16.00
C LEU A 141 -14.84 -8.93 16.89
N PRO A 142 -14.61 -9.69 17.99
CA PRO A 142 -15.67 -10.07 18.94
C PRO A 142 -16.36 -8.89 19.60
N LEU A 143 -15.61 -7.85 19.98
CA LEU A 143 -16.16 -6.64 20.57
C LEU A 143 -17.05 -5.89 19.56
N LEU A 144 -16.59 -5.73 18.31
CA LEU A 144 -17.37 -5.11 17.25
C LEU A 144 -18.66 -5.90 16.97
N TYR A 145 -18.57 -7.24 16.92
CA TYR A 145 -19.74 -8.11 16.79
C TYR A 145 -20.73 -7.90 17.95
N PHE A 146 -20.24 -7.87 19.18
CA PHE A 146 -21.07 -7.65 20.36
C PHE A 146 -21.76 -6.26 20.34
N ILE A 147 -21.06 -5.20 19.93
CA ILE A 147 -21.62 -3.85 19.84
C ILE A 147 -22.76 -3.80 18.82
N VAL A 148 -22.57 -4.40 17.64
CA VAL A 148 -23.56 -4.35 16.54
C VAL A 148 -24.73 -5.29 16.78
N THR A 149 -24.48 -6.53 17.22
CA THR A 149 -25.51 -7.58 17.31
C THR A 149 -26.09 -7.75 18.71
N ARG A 150 -25.43 -7.20 19.75
CA ARG A 150 -25.74 -7.38 21.17
C ARG A 150 -25.90 -8.84 21.61
N LYS A 151 -25.28 -9.77 20.89
CA LYS A 151 -25.23 -11.21 21.20
C LYS A 151 -23.81 -11.62 21.57
N SER A 152 -23.68 -12.67 22.37
CA SER A 152 -22.37 -13.16 22.82
C SER A 152 -21.52 -13.62 21.62
N PRO A 153 -20.35 -12.99 21.37
CA PRO A 153 -19.50 -13.31 20.22
C PRO A 153 -18.83 -14.68 20.36
N PHE A 154 -18.63 -15.15 21.60
CA PHE A 154 -17.97 -16.43 21.87
C PHE A 154 -18.77 -17.62 21.33
N ALA A 155 -20.10 -17.58 21.38
CA ALA A 155 -20.95 -18.64 20.81
C ALA A 155 -20.81 -18.72 19.27
N TYR A 156 -20.62 -17.57 18.62
CA TYR A 156 -20.37 -17.49 17.19
C TYR A 156 -18.98 -18.02 16.82
N MET A 157 -17.94 -17.63 17.56
CA MET A 157 -16.58 -18.13 17.35
C MET A 157 -16.49 -19.65 17.50
N THR A 158 -17.13 -20.23 18.52
CA THR A 158 -17.12 -21.69 18.72
C THR A 158 -17.76 -22.45 17.57
N GLY A 159 -18.81 -21.89 16.95
CA GLY A 159 -19.46 -22.47 15.77
C GLY A 159 -18.58 -22.45 14.51
N MET A 160 -17.56 -21.59 14.46
CA MET A 160 -16.66 -21.44 13.32
C MET A 160 -15.29 -22.11 13.51
N LEU A 161 -15.05 -22.75 14.65
CA LEU A 161 -13.75 -23.37 14.95
C LEU A 161 -13.30 -24.38 13.88
N GLN A 162 -14.24 -25.15 13.32
CA GLN A 162 -13.94 -26.08 12.23
C GLN A 162 -13.42 -25.35 10.98
N ALA A 163 -14.08 -24.27 10.57
CA ALA A 163 -13.66 -23.47 9.42
C ALA A 163 -12.31 -22.77 9.68
N LEU A 164 -12.09 -22.28 10.91
CA LEU A 164 -10.81 -21.70 11.32
C LEU A 164 -9.67 -22.73 11.28
N ALA A 165 -9.92 -23.95 11.77
CA ALA A 165 -8.94 -25.03 11.73
C ALA A 165 -8.62 -25.45 10.28
N THR A 166 -9.63 -25.52 9.41
CA THR A 166 -9.42 -25.79 7.98
C THR A 166 -8.63 -24.68 7.30
N ALA A 167 -9.00 -23.41 7.51
CA ALA A 167 -8.29 -22.26 6.93
C ALA A 167 -6.83 -22.17 7.41
N PHE A 168 -6.57 -22.51 8.67
CA PHE A 168 -5.21 -22.60 9.20
C PHE A 168 -4.42 -23.73 8.54
N GLY A 169 -5.05 -24.90 8.34
CA GLY A 169 -4.41 -26.05 7.71
C GLY A 169 -4.13 -25.88 6.22
N THR A 170 -5.01 -25.20 5.49
CA THR A 170 -4.82 -24.95 4.04
C THR A 170 -3.97 -23.71 3.76
N ALA A 171 -3.86 -22.78 4.72
CA ALA A 171 -3.22 -21.48 4.58
C ALA A 171 -3.68 -20.69 3.33
N SER A 172 -4.87 -21.03 2.81
CA SER A 172 -5.47 -20.43 1.62
C SER A 172 -6.76 -19.74 2.04
N ARG A 173 -6.82 -18.42 1.79
CA ARG A 173 -8.00 -17.61 1.99
C ARG A 173 -9.02 -17.84 0.88
#